data_AF-A0A5J5BV47-F1
#
_entry.id   AF-A0A5J5BV47-F1
#
_cell.length_a   1.000
_cell.length_b   1.000
_cell.length_c   1.000
_cell.angle_alpha   90.00
_cell.angle_beta   90.00
_cell.angle_gamma   90.00
#
_symmetry.space_group_name_H-M   'P 1'
#
loop_
_entity.id
_entity.type
_entity.pdbx_description
1 polymer ?
#
loop_
_entity_poly.entity_id
_entity_poly.type
_entity_poly.pdbx_seq_one_letter_code
_entity_poly.pdbx_strand_id
1 'polypeptide(L)' 'MEKAKDAKHQRKPSFEEPKALSGKQMKSAREAAMEVINNNSSEEATKIFLAGLEPVGNKVKPQGGGSVKKILGK' A
#
# COMPACT_ATOMS: atom_id res chain seq x y z
N MET A 1 -15.74 31.98 11.86
CA MET A 1 -14.56 31.65 11.02
C MET A 1 -13.97 30.34 11.54
N GLU A 2 -14.34 29.22 10.93
CA GLU A 2 -13.88 27.89 11.33
C GLU A 2 -12.58 27.58 10.57
N LYS A 3 -11.47 27.46 11.31
CA LYS A 3 -10.17 27.12 10.74
C LYS A 3 -10.12 25.60 10.58
N ALA A 4 -10.25 25.12 9.35
CA ALA A 4 -9.89 23.75 8.99
C ALA A 4 -8.42 23.53 9.39
N LYS A 5 -8.19 22.67 10.38
CA LYS A 5 -6.85 22.29 10.80
C LYS A 5 -6.26 21.42 9.71
N ASP A 6 -5.24 21.94 9.04
CA ASP A 6 -4.40 21.21 8.10
C ASP A 6 -3.96 19.88 8.71
N ALA A 7 -4.55 18.77 8.25
CA ALA A 7 -4.09 17.43 8.57
C ALA A 7 -2.76 17.21 7.84
N LYS A 8 -1.69 17.77 8.41
CA LYS A 8 -0.32 17.51 7.96
C LYS A 8 -0.05 16.02 8.15
N HIS A 9 0.07 15.31 7.03
CA HIS A 9 0.64 13.97 6.99
C HIS A 9 2.10 14.07 7.45
N GLN A 10 2.32 14.05 8.76
CA GLN A 10 3.67 14.10 9.30
C GLN A 10 4.40 12.82 8.88
N ARG A 11 5.58 12.98 8.28
CA ARG A 11 6.46 11.85 7.99
C ARG A 11 6.73 11.17 9.33
N LYS A 12 6.38 9.89 9.44
CA LYS A 12 6.84 9.07 10.56
C LYS A 12 8.37 9.10 10.54
N PRO A 13 9.06 9.20 11.69
CA PRO A 13 10.52 9.07 11.73
C PRO A 13 10.86 7.72 11.11
N SER A 14 11.50 7.74 9.94
CA SER A 14 11.83 6.52 9.20
C SER A 14 12.82 5.71 10.02
N PHE A 15 12.53 4.43 10.23
CA PHE A 15 13.51 3.44 10.63
C PHE A 15 14.49 3.29 9.46
N GLU A 16 15.58 4.06 9.47
CA GLU A 16 16.56 4.17 8.37
C GLU A 16 15.93 4.61 7.03
N GLU A 17 16.55 5.55 6.31
CA GLU A 17 16.04 5.90 4.99
C GLU A 17 16.13 4.66 4.07
N PRO A 18 15.07 4.34 3.29
CA PRO A 18 15.13 3.21 2.39
C PRO A 18 16.24 3.44 1.37
N LYS A 19 17.30 2.65 1.46
CA LYS A 19 18.44 2.73 0.54
C LYS A 19 17.95 2.39 -0.86
N ALA A 20 18.13 3.33 -1.80
CA ALA A 20 17.86 3.09 -3.20
C ALA A 20 18.72 1.93 -3.72
N LEU A 21 18.18 1.17 -4.68
CA LEU A 21 18.94 0.13 -5.36
C LEU A 21 20.13 0.74 -6.12
N SER A 22 21.27 0.07 -6.09
CA SER A 22 22.38 0.39 -7.00
C SER A 22 21.97 0.13 -8.46
N GLY A 23 22.66 0.74 -9.42
CA GLY A 23 22.37 0.55 -10.85
C GLY A 23 22.39 -0.92 -11.29
N LYS A 24 23.28 -1.76 -10.72
CA LYS A 24 23.33 -3.20 -11.00
C LYS A 24 22.08 -3.92 -10.46
N GLN A 25 21.69 -3.62 -9.23
CA GLN A 25 20.48 -4.19 -8.62
C GLN A 25 19.22 -3.77 -9.38
N MET A 26 19.16 -2.52 -9.85
CA MET A 26 18.04 -2.03 -10.64
C MET A 26 17.89 -2.78 -11.96
N LYS A 27 19.00 -3.06 -12.67
CA LYS A 27 18.99 -3.86 -13.90
C LYS A 27 18.49 -5.29 -13.64
N SER A 28 19.02 -5.94 -12.61
CA SER A 28 18.60 -7.29 -12.22
C SER A 28 17.12 -7.34 -11.81
N ALA A 29 16.64 -6.37 -11.03
CA ALA A 29 15.24 -6.26 -10.64
C ALA A 29 14.33 -6.06 -11.87
N ARG A 30 14.77 -5.28 -12.86
CA ARG A 30 14.04 -5.08 -14.11
C ARG A 30 13.95 -6.37 -14.92
N GLU A 31 15.04 -7.11 -15.07
CA GLU A 31 15.07 -8.39 -15.79
C GLU A 31 14.10 -9.40 -15.16
N ALA A 32 14.15 -9.55 -13.83
CA ALA A 32 13.23 -10.41 -13.10
C ALA A 32 11.77 -9.96 -13.24
N ALA A 33 11.50 -8.65 -13.19
CA ALA A 33 10.15 -8.13 -13.40
C ALA A 33 9.62 -8.42 -14.82
N MET A 34 10.47 -8.32 -15.84
CA MET A 34 10.10 -8.64 -17.22
C MET A 34 9.79 -10.13 -17.40
N GLU A 35 10.55 -11.02 -16.74
CA GLU A 35 10.28 -12.46 -16.74
C GLU A 35 8.88 -12.76 -16.16
N VAL A 36 8.54 -12.15 -15.03
CA VAL A 36 7.21 -12.29 -14.41
C VAL A 36 6.12 -11.80 -15.36
N ILE A 37 6.28 -10.64 -16.00
CA ILE A 37 5.29 -10.09 -16.92
C ILE A 37 5.10 -10.98 -18.16
N ASN A 38 6.18 -11.53 -18.71
CA ASN A 38 6.12 -12.33 -19.93
C ASN A 38 5.52 -13.72 -19.69
N ASN A 39 5.69 -14.27 -18.50
CA ASN A 39 5.29 -15.65 -18.17
C ASN A 39 3.95 -15.74 -17.43
N ASN A 40 3.35 -14.62 -17.02
CA ASN A 40 2.11 -14.60 -16.24
C ASN A 40 1.05 -13.71 -16.89
N SER A 41 -0.21 -13.95 -16.55
CA SER A 41 -1.28 -13.00 -16.87
C SER A 41 -1.06 -11.68 -16.11
N SER A 42 -1.63 -10.59 -16.62
CA SER A 42 -1.55 -9.27 -15.96
C SER A 42 -2.04 -9.31 -14.50
N GLU A 43 -3.14 -10.01 -14.24
CA GLU A 43 -3.71 -10.14 -12.89
C GLU A 43 -2.75 -10.89 -11.95
N GLU A 44 -2.14 -11.97 -12.43
CA GLU A 44 -1.25 -12.81 -11.64
C GLU A 44 0.10 -12.14 -11.39
N ALA A 45 0.67 -11.48 -12.40
CA ALA A 45 1.84 -10.63 -12.24
C ALA A 45 1.59 -9.53 -11.20
N THR A 46 0.41 -8.89 -11.23
CA THR A 46 0.02 -7.88 -10.24
C THR A 46 -0.02 -8.44 -8.82
N LYS A 47 -0.61 -9.63 -8.63
CA LYS A 47 -0.61 -10.31 -7.32
C LYS A 47 0.81 -10.55 -6.80
N ILE A 48 1.72 -10.99 -7.66
CA ILE A 48 3.13 -11.23 -7.31
C ILE A 48 3.80 -9.92 -6.85
N PHE A 49 3.64 -8.83 -7.59
CA PHE A 49 4.26 -7.54 -7.24
C PHE A 49 3.72 -6.94 -5.93
N LEU A 50 2.48 -7.25 -5.55
CA LEU A 50 1.85 -6.71 -4.35
C LEU A 50 2.10 -7.55 -3.08
N ALA A 51 2.48 -8.82 -3.21
CA ALA A 51 2.55 -9.77 -2.09
C ALA A 51 3.50 -9.35 -0.94
N GLY A 52 4.50 -8.51 -1.22
CA GLY A 52 5.48 -8.03 -0.24
C GLY A 52 5.33 -6.56 0.17
N LEU A 53 4.27 -5.87 -0.27
CA LEU A 53 4.09 -4.44 0.02
C LEU A 53 3.15 -4.23 1.21
N GLU A 54 3.64 -3.58 2.26
CA GLU A 54 2.79 -3.12 3.36
C GLU A 54 2.23 -1.72 3.08
N PRO A 55 0.90 -1.50 3.21
CA PRO A 55 0.31 -0.18 3.06
C PRO A 55 0.84 0.80 4.11
N VAL A 56 1.38 1.92 3.66
CA VAL A 56 1.83 3.00 4.53
C VAL A 56 0.60 3.77 5.04
N GLY A 57 -0.10 3.24 6.05
CA GLY A 57 -1.23 3.95 6.65
C GLY A 57 -2.24 3.10 7.44
N ASN A 58 -2.39 1.81 7.16
CA ASN A 58 -3.49 1.02 7.75
C ASN A 58 -3.01 0.00 8.79
N LYS A 59 -2.69 0.49 9.98
CA LYS A 59 -3.02 -0.24 11.22
C LYS A 59 -4.27 0.38 11.84
N VAL A 60 -5.34 0.53 11.04
CA VAL A 60 -6.66 0.75 11.63
C VAL A 60 -7.07 -0.61 12.20
N LYS A 61 -6.87 -0.80 13.51
CA LYS A 61 -7.62 -1.85 14.22
C LYS A 61 -9.10 -1.58 13.91
N PRO A 62 -9.90 -2.56 13.46
CA PRO A 62 -11.34 -2.37 13.44
C PRO A 62 -11.80 -2.23 14.90
N GLN A 63 -11.81 -1.00 15.40
CA GLN A 63 -12.40 -0.65 16.67
C GLN A 63 -13.79 -0.10 16.38
N GLY A 64 -14.80 -0.88 16.75
CA GLY A 64 -16.19 -0.46 16.78
C GLY A 64 -17.05 -1.15 15.74
N GLY A 65 -17.63 -2.28 16.14
CA GLY A 65 -18.86 -2.78 15.52
C GLY A 65 -19.96 -1.71 15.68
N GLY A 66 -20.17 -0.92 14.63
CA GLY A 66 -21.33 -0.08 14.48
C GLY A 66 -22.49 -0.95 14.00
N SER A 67 -23.42 -1.27 14.90
CA SER A 67 -24.68 -1.91 14.58
C SER A 67 -25.39 -1.15 13.45
N VAL A 68 -25.46 -1.73 12.26
CA VAL A 68 -26.42 -1.31 11.23
C VAL A 68 -27.81 -1.62 11.75
N LYS A 69 -28.45 -0.65 12.40
CA LYS A 69 -29.89 -0.69 12.66
C LYS A 69 -30.59 -0.66 11.30
N LYS A 70 -31.01 -1.86 10.88
CA LYS A 70 -31.94 -2.11 9.79
C LYS A 70 -33.22 -1.31 10.05
N ILE A 71 -33.36 -0.15 9.42
CA ILE A 71 -34.67 0.48 9.24
C ILE A 71 -35.39 -0.27 8.12
N LEU A 72 -36.04 -1.37 8.50
CA LEU A 72 -37.00 -2.08 7.67
C LEU A 72 -38.33 -1.32 7.71
N GLY A 73 -38.88 -1.03 6.54
CA GLY A 73 -40.05 -0.19 6.37
C GLY A 73 -41.34 -0.69 7.03
N LYS A 74 -42.22 0.27 7.30
CA LYS A 74 -43.58 0.40 6.78
C LYS A 74 -44.07 1.80 7.07
#